data_AF-A0A2V5P6J1-F1
#
_entry.id   AF-A0A2V5P6J1-F1
#
_cell.length_a   1.000
_cell.length_b   1.000
_cell.length_c   1.000
_cell.angle_alpha   90.00
_cell.angle_beta   90.00
_cell.angle_gamma   90.00
#
_symmetry.space_group_name_H-M   'P 1'
#
loop_
_entity.id
_entity.type
_entity.pdbx_description
1 polymer ?
#
loop_
_entity_poly.entity_id
_entity_poly.type
_entity_poly.pdbx_seq_one_letter_code
_entity_poly.pdbx_strand_id
1 'polypeptide(L)'
;MLLPEMFATGFSMGVGRIREGAERETEAFLGAMAKKLRVFLLGGVVIAETDGKGRNQAVAFSPDGGEIARYSKLQPFTPGGEAEHYAAGKE
;
A
#
# COMPACT_ATOMS: atom_id res chain seq x y z
N MET A 1 4.82 -9.53 -11.30
CA MET A 1 5.86 -9.21 -10.30
C MET A 1 5.16 -8.83 -9.01
N LEU A 2 5.58 -9.40 -7.88
CA LEU A 2 5.01 -9.11 -6.57
C LEU A 2 6.10 -8.54 -5.68
N LEU A 3 5.85 -7.39 -5.07
CA LEU A 3 6.73 -6.78 -4.08
C LEU A 3 6.23 -7.09 -2.66
N PRO A 4 7.11 -7.08 -1.66
CA PRO A 4 6.72 -7.27 -0.27
C PRO A 4 5.70 -6.25 0.24
N GLU A 5 5.10 -6.58 1.39
CA GLU A 5 4.29 -5.65 2.18
C GLU A 5 5.09 -4.40 2.56
N MET A 6 4.48 -3.21 2.41
CA MET A 6 5.11 -1.92 2.68
C MET A 6 6.52 -1.77 2.08
N PHE A 7 6.76 -2.28 0.85
CA PHE A 7 8.10 -2.40 0.28
C PHE A 7 8.92 -1.10 0.25
N ALA A 8 8.26 0.06 0.10
CA ALA A 8 8.91 1.35 -0.01
C ALA A 8 9.38 1.92 1.34
N THR A 9 8.76 1.49 2.45
CA THR A 9 8.93 2.11 3.77
C THR A 9 9.36 1.15 4.86
N GLY A 10 9.22 -0.16 4.62
CA GLY A 10 9.39 -1.20 5.63
C GLY A 10 8.22 -1.27 6.59
N PHE A 11 8.09 -2.40 7.31
CA PHE A 11 7.02 -2.58 8.28
C PHE A 11 7.20 -1.63 9.48
N SER A 12 6.29 -0.67 9.64
CA SER A 12 6.38 0.38 10.65
C SER A 12 5.01 0.81 11.16
N MET A 13 4.96 1.22 12.43
CA MET A 13 3.77 1.78 13.06
C MET A 13 3.68 3.30 12.94
N GLY A 14 4.74 3.95 12.43
CA GLY A 14 4.83 5.40 12.28
C GLY A 14 4.03 5.95 11.09
N VAL A 15 2.71 5.70 11.03
CA VAL A 15 1.82 6.03 9.89
C VAL A 15 2.04 7.45 9.37
N GLY A 16 2.15 8.44 10.26
CA GLY A 16 2.35 9.84 9.86
C GLY A 16 3.62 10.09 9.02
N ARG A 17 4.62 9.21 9.11
CA ARG A 17 5.88 9.29 8.37
C ARG A 17 5.90 8.46 7.09
N ILE A 18 5.14 7.36 7.06
CA ILE A 18 5.24 6.35 5.99
C ILE A 18 3.99 6.28 5.11
N ARG A 19 2.93 7.01 5.45
CA ARG A 19 1.75 7.13 4.60
C ARG A 19 2.11 7.81 3.28
N GLU A 20 1.42 7.41 2.22
CA GLU A 20 1.41 8.11 0.96
C GLU A 20 0.90 9.55 1.16
N GLY A 21 1.65 10.50 0.59
CA GLY A 21 1.24 11.89 0.46
C GLY A 21 0.12 12.06 -0.58
N ALA A 22 -0.29 13.31 -0.80
CA ALA A 22 -1.31 13.65 -1.80
C ALA A 22 -0.91 13.24 -3.22
N GLU A 23 0.40 13.21 -3.51
CA GLU A 23 0.95 12.88 -4.83
C GLU A 23 1.10 11.38 -5.09
N ARG A 24 0.89 10.52 -4.08
CA ARG A 24 0.94 9.05 -4.20
C ARG A 24 2.18 8.53 -4.94
N GLU A 25 3.36 9.02 -4.57
CA GLU A 25 4.62 8.78 -5.29
C GLU A 25 4.92 7.28 -5.50
N THR A 26 4.61 6.44 -4.51
CA THR A 26 4.84 4.97 -4.63
C THR A 26 3.92 4.36 -5.68
N GLU A 27 2.65 4.77 -5.72
CA GLU A 27 1.67 4.29 -6.70
C GLU A 27 2.06 4.74 -8.12
N ALA A 28 2.50 6.00 -8.26
CA ALA A 28 3.02 6.52 -9.53
C ALA A 28 4.25 5.74 -10.02
N PHE A 29 5.17 5.41 -9.11
CA PHE A 29 6.33 4.56 -9.41
C PHE A 29 5.90 3.16 -9.87
N LEU A 30 4.97 2.52 -9.15
CA LEU A 30 4.48 1.18 -9.51
C LEU A 30 3.83 1.16 -10.89
N GLY A 31 2.94 2.12 -11.20
CA GLY A 31 2.32 2.23 -12.52
C GLY A 31 3.34 2.45 -13.64
N ALA A 32 4.32 3.34 -13.42
CA ALA A 32 5.39 3.59 -14.38
C ALA A 32 6.26 2.35 -14.63
N MET A 33 6.59 1.60 -13.57
CA MET A 33 7.37 0.38 -13.67
C MET A 33 6.63 -0.77 -14.32
N ALA A 34 5.33 -0.95 -14.02
CA ALA A 34 4.46 -1.93 -14.66
C ALA A 34 4.43 -1.71 -16.19
N LYS A 35 4.26 -0.44 -16.61
CA LYS A 35 4.27 -0.03 -18.02
C LYS A 35 5.63 -0.24 -18.69
N LYS A 36 6.70 0.20 -18.03
CA LYS A 36 8.07 0.08 -18.56
C LYS A 36 8.48 -1.37 -18.80
N LEU A 37 8.13 -2.26 -17.87
CA LEU A 37 8.50 -3.67 -17.91
C LEU A 37 7.45 -4.55 -18.62
N ARG A 38 6.27 -4.00 -18.93
CA ARG A 38 5.11 -4.71 -19.51
C ARG A 38 4.69 -5.93 -18.67
N VAL A 39 4.57 -5.73 -17.36
CA VAL A 39 4.17 -6.78 -16.42
C VAL A 39 3.01 -6.32 -15.56
N PHE A 40 2.23 -7.26 -15.04
CA PHE A 40 1.40 -7.00 -13.87
C PHE A 40 2.30 -6.80 -12.65
N LEU A 41 2.07 -5.74 -11.89
CA LEU A 41 2.87 -5.39 -10.72
C LEU A 41 1.97 -5.16 -9.51
N LEU A 42 2.26 -5.85 -8.41
CA LEU A 42 1.60 -5.66 -7.13
C LEU A 42 2.59 -5.13 -6.10
N GLY A 43 2.20 -4.09 -5.35
CA GLY A 43 3.02 -3.50 -4.28
C GLY A 43 2.18 -3.05 -3.09
N GLY A 44 2.80 -3.01 -1.91
CA GLY A 44 2.18 -2.54 -0.67
C GLY A 44 2.38 -1.04 -0.46
N VAL A 45 1.31 -0.33 -0.06
CA VAL A 45 1.29 1.09 0.26
C VAL A 45 0.54 1.34 1.57
N VAL A 46 0.81 2.48 2.21
CA VAL A 46 0.08 2.91 3.42
C VAL A 46 -0.70 4.18 3.12
N ILE A 47 -2.00 4.17 3.38
CA ILE A 47 -2.87 5.34 3.21
C ILE A 47 -3.28 5.86 4.58
N ALA A 48 -3.37 7.17 4.77
CA ALA A 48 -3.97 7.70 5.99
C ALA A 48 -5.49 7.72 5.95
N GLU A 49 -6.07 7.43 7.10
CA GLU A 49 -7.47 7.62 7.42
C GLU A 49 -7.70 8.94 8.17
N THR A 50 -8.96 9.34 8.26
CA THR A 50 -9.40 10.58 8.91
C THR A 50 -9.22 10.57 10.43
N ASP A 51 -9.15 9.40 11.05
CA ASP A 51 -8.96 9.21 12.50
C ASP A 51 -7.48 9.16 12.92
N GLY A 52 -6.55 9.37 11.99
CA GLY A 52 -5.11 9.31 12.23
C GLY A 52 -4.50 7.91 12.10
N LYS A 53 -5.31 6.87 11.88
CA LYS A 53 -4.81 5.53 11.56
C LYS A 53 -4.38 5.42 10.11
N GLY A 54 -3.61 4.37 9.81
CA GLY A 54 -3.26 3.97 8.47
C GLY A 54 -4.19 2.88 7.93
N ARG A 55 -4.22 2.69 6.61
CA ARG A 55 -4.60 1.42 5.97
C ARG A 55 -3.39 0.85 5.30
N ASN A 56 -3.12 -0.41 5.60
CA ASN A 56 -2.15 -1.21 4.90
C ASN A 56 -2.82 -1.83 3.67
N GLN A 57 -2.38 -1.43 2.48
CA GLN A 57 -3.03 -1.78 1.22
C GLN A 57 -2.07 -2.45 0.26
N ALA A 58 -2.60 -3.40 -0.51
CA ALA A 58 -1.95 -3.90 -1.71
C ALA A 58 -2.64 -3.28 -2.94
N VAL A 59 -1.86 -2.74 -3.86
CA VAL A 59 -2.32 -2.18 -5.14
C VAL A 59 -1.72 -2.95 -6.29
N ALA A 60 -2.52 -3.24 -7.31
CA ALA A 60 -2.11 -3.95 -8.50
C ALA A 60 -2.24 -3.07 -9.75
N PHE A 61 -1.21 -3.09 -10.59
CA PHE A 61 -1.14 -2.35 -11.84
C PHE A 61 -1.02 -3.30 -13.03
N SER A 62 -1.69 -2.97 -14.13
CA SER A 62 -1.58 -3.67 -15.42
C SER A 62 -0.33 -3.27 -16.21
N PRO A 63 0.04 -4.05 -17.24
CA PRO A 63 1.16 -3.74 -18.15
C PRO A 63 1.06 -2.41 -18.91
N ASP A 64 -0.08 -1.72 -18.88
CA ASP A 64 -0.27 -0.37 -19.44
C ASP A 64 -0.01 0.76 -18.42
N GLY A 65 0.16 0.39 -17.14
CA GLY A 65 0.41 1.28 -16.01
C GLY A 65 -0.85 1.71 -15.23
N GLY A 66 -2.04 1.21 -15.59
CA GLY A 66 -3.28 1.51 -14.85
C GLY A 66 -3.42 0.66 -13.58
N GLU A 67 -4.00 1.24 -12.52
CA GLU A 67 -4.43 0.46 -11.34
C GLU A 67 -5.64 -0.39 -11.71
N ILE A 68 -5.59 -1.69 -11.38
CA ILE A 68 -6.64 -2.67 -11.70
C ILE A 68 -7.26 -3.31 -10.46
N ALA A 69 -6.61 -3.21 -9.30
CA ALA A 69 -7.15 -3.72 -8.05
C ALA A 69 -6.50 -3.03 -6.86
N ARG A 70 -7.26 -2.93 -5.77
CA ARG A 70 -6.81 -2.47 -4.46
C ARG A 70 -7.45 -3.32 -3.38
N TYR A 71 -6.62 -3.75 -2.44
CA TYR A 71 -7.04 -4.54 -1.31
C TYR A 71 -6.55 -3.88 -0.01
N SER A 72 -7.43 -3.81 0.99
CA SER A 72 -7.07 -3.34 2.33
C SER A 72 -6.97 -4.52 3.28
N LYS A 73 -5.84 -4.65 3.98
CA LYS A 73 -5.59 -5.76 4.91
C LYS A 73 -6.71 -5.90 5.94
N LEU A 74 -7.42 -7.03 5.91
CA LEU A 74 -8.57 -7.28 6.78
C LEU A 74 -8.18 -7.54 8.23
N GLN A 75 -7.04 -8.21 8.43
CA GLN A 75 -6.54 -8.58 9.75
C GLN A 75 -5.18 -7.91 9.98
N PRO A 76 -5.16 -6.70 10.58
CA PRO A 76 -3.92 -6.12 11.08
C PRO A 76 -3.23 -7.12 12.03
N PHE A 77 -1.92 -7.20 11.96
CA PHE A 77 -1.13 -8.09 12.78
C PHE A 77 -1.21 -7.65 14.26
N THR A 78 -2.04 -8.35 15.02
CA THR A 78 -2.31 -8.02 16.42
C THR A 78 -1.05 -8.13 17.31
N PRO A 79 -0.20 -9.17 17.19
CA PRO A 79 1.07 -9.19 17.92
C PRO A 79 1.94 -8.03 17.44
N GLY A 80 2.40 -7.14 18.33
CA GLY A 80 3.20 -5.97 17.93
C GLY A 80 2.40 -4.69 17.61
N GLY A 81 1.09 -4.67 17.87
CA GLY A 81 0.32 -3.42 17.96
C GLY A 81 -0.10 -2.80 16.63
N GLU A 82 -0.10 -3.56 15.51
CA GLU A 82 -0.55 -3.03 14.21
C GLU A 82 -2.01 -2.57 14.27
N ALA A 83 -2.87 -3.26 15.03
CA ALA A 83 -4.29 -2.90 15.18
C ALA A 83 -4.53 -1.53 15.87
N GLU A 84 -3.55 -1.02 16.62
CA GLU A 84 -3.64 0.30 17.25
C GLU A 84 -3.40 1.42 16.23
N HIS A 85 -2.55 1.16 15.23
CA HIS A 85 -2.09 2.14 14.25
C HIS A 85 -2.78 1.99 12.89
N TYR A 86 -3.30 0.81 12.57
CA TYR A 86 -3.91 0.49 11.29
C TYR A 86 -5.36 0.04 11.43
N ALA A 87 -6.21 0.57 10.56
CA ALA A 87 -7.59 0.16 10.43
C ALA A 87 -7.70 -1.08 9.54
N ALA A 88 -8.51 -2.05 9.97
CA ALA A 88 -8.88 -3.19 9.16
C ALA A 88 -9.60 -2.74 7.87
N GLY A 89 -9.35 -3.46 6.78
CA GLY A 89 -10.20 -3.44 5.58
C GLY A 89 -11.62 -3.90 5.89
N LYS A 90 -12.52 -3.73 4.92
CA LYS A 90 -13.93 -4.09 5.07
C LYS A 90 -14.36 -5.28 4.21
N GLU A 91 -13.69 -5.51 3.08
CA GLU A 91 -14.00 -6.53 2.07
C GLU A 91 -12.72 -6.95 1.35
#